data_AF-A0A932VBH2-F1
#
_entry.id   AF-A0A932VBH2-F1
#
_cell.length_a   1.000
_cell.length_b   1.000
_cell.length_c   1.000
_cell.angle_alpha   90.00
_cell.angle_beta   90.00
_cell.angle_gamma   90.00
#
_symmetry.space_group_name_H-M   'P 1'
#
loop_
_entity.id
_entity.type
_entity.pdbx_description
1 polymer ?
#
loop_
_entity_poly.entity_id
_entity_poly.type
_entity_poly.pdbx_seq_one_letter_code
_entity_poly.pdbx_strand_id
1 'polypeptide(L)' 'MEKLTEEMKQQIKQVCGTVLFDEPLSRYTTIRVGGPADGLVYPKTIEELSQLVSWSRRHKVPL' A
#
# COMPACT_ATOMS: atom_id res chain seq x y z
N MET A 1 -15.73 1.11 -3.69
CA MET A 1 -14.49 0.54 -3.13
C MET A 1 -14.25 1.22 -1.81
N GLU A 2 -14.19 0.47 -0.71
CA GLU A 2 -13.91 1.03 0.62
C GLU A 2 -12.47 1.57 0.64
N LYS A 3 -12.32 2.86 0.94
CA LYS A 3 -11.02 3.49 1.12
C LYS A 3 -10.35 2.96 2.39
N LEU A 4 -9.01 2.97 2.43
CA LEU A 4 -8.28 2.67 3.65
C LEU A 4 -8.68 3.63 4.78
N THR A 5 -9.03 3.08 5.95
CA THR A 5 -9.26 3.88 7.16
C THR A 5 -7.92 4.38 7.71
N GLU A 6 -7.96 5.43 8.53
CA GLU A 6 -6.75 6.00 9.15
C GLU A 6 -6.04 4.99 10.07
N GLU A 7 -6.78 4.09 10.73
CA GLU A 7 -6.21 3.01 11.53
C GLU A 7 -5.41 2.03 10.67
N MET A 8 -5.94 1.66 9.49
CA MET A 8 -5.27 0.78 8.54
C MET A 8 -4.00 1.43 8.00
N LYS A 9 -4.05 2.72 7.67
CA LYS A 9 -2.87 3.50 7.24
C LYS A 9 -1.76 3.47 8.29
N GLN A 10 -2.11 3.61 9.56
CA GLN A 10 -1.15 3.56 10.66
C GLN A 10 -0.53 2.18 10.84
N GLN A 11 -1.31 1.11 10.70
CA GLN A 11 -0.81 -0.26 10.78
C GLN A 11 0.19 -0.59 9.67
N ILE A 12 -0.09 -0.20 8.42
CA ILE A 12 0.83 -0.43 7.29
C ILE A 12 2.13 0.35 7.51
N LYS A 13 2.07 1.58 8.02
CA LYS A 13 3.27 2.37 8.37
C LYS A 13 4.15 1.72 9.45
N GLN A 14 3.56 0.95 10.36
CA GLN A 14 4.32 0.21 11.36
C GLN A 14 5.00 -1.03 10.78
N VAL A 15 4.38 -1.66 9.78
CA VAL A 15 4.93 -2.85 9.10
C VAL A 15 5.99 -2.46 8.06
N CYS A 16 5.76 -1.39 7.31
CA CYS A 16 6.65 -0.91 6.28
C CYS A 16 6.94 0.57 6.51
N GLY A 17 8.22 0.91 6.70
CA GLY A 17 8.62 2.29 6.99
C GLY A 17 8.42 3.27 5.83
N THR A 18 8.15 2.78 4.61
CA THR A 18 7.94 3.63 3.41
C THR A 18 6.59 3.33 2.78
N VAL A 19 5.61 4.18 3.11
CA VAL A 19 4.25 4.13 2.60
C VAL A 19 3.86 5.50 2.08
N LEU A 20 3.40 5.56 0.84
CA LEU A 20 2.86 6.75 0.20
C LEU A 20 1.35 6.57 0.05
N PHE A 21 0.58 7.58 0.45
CA PHE A 21 -0.89 7.55 0.35
C PHE A 21 -1.34 8.54 -0.72
N ASP A 22 -2.44 8.21 -1.40
CA ASP A 22 -3.07 9.04 -2.43
C ASP A 22 -2.12 9.40 -3.60
N GLU A 23 -1.06 8.61 -3.84
CA GLU A 23 -0.07 8.94 -4.87
C GLU A 23 -0.49 8.49 -6.27
N PRO A 24 -0.36 9.37 -7.30
CA PRO A 24 -0.78 9.07 -8.65
C PRO A 24 0.17 8.07 -9.31
N LEU A 25 -0.37 6.92 -9.69
CA LEU A 25 0.39 5.83 -10.32
C LEU A 25 0.97 6.22 -11.68
N SER A 26 0.44 7.25 -12.34
CA SER A 26 1.00 7.83 -13.57
C SER A 26 2.47 8.25 -13.45
N ARG A 27 2.97 8.55 -12.23
CA ARG A 27 4.39 8.83 -11.97
C ARG A 27 5.29 7.60 -12.04
N TYR A 28 4.71 6.42 -11.87
CA TYR A 28 5.42 5.16 -11.71
C TYR A 28 5.23 4.20 -12.90
N THR A 29 4.32 4.51 -13.83
CA THR A 29 4.05 3.68 -15.02
C THR A 29 4.71 4.25 -16.27
N THR A 30 5.25 3.39 -17.14
CA THR A 30 5.89 3.79 -18.40
C THR A 30 4.94 4.55 -19.32
N ILE A 31 3.67 4.12 -19.36
CA ILE A 31 2.62 4.76 -20.17
C ILE A 31 2.04 6.03 -19.52
N ARG A 32 2.48 6.40 -18.30
CA ARG A 32 2.04 7.56 -17.53
C ARG A 32 0.53 7.63 -17.29
N VAL A 33 -0.09 6.47 -17.13
CA VAL A 33 -1.52 6.32 -16.81
C VAL A 33 -1.65 5.65 -15.44
N GLY A 34 -2.64 6.08 -14.67
CA GLY A 34 -2.97 5.51 -13.36
C GLY A 34 -3.43 6.59 -12.38
N GLY A 35 -4.55 6.33 -11.71
CA GLY A 35 -5.11 7.21 -10.68
C GLY A 35 -4.33 7.17 -9.36
N PRO A 36 -4.83 7.87 -8.33
CA PRO A 36 -4.23 7.83 -7.00
C PRO A 36 -4.40 6.43 -6.39
N ALA A 37 -3.30 5.87 -5.88
CA ALA A 37 -3.34 4.64 -5.10
C ALA A 37 -3.73 4.95 -3.65
N ASP A 38 -4.64 4.16 -3.07
CA ASP A 38 -4.99 4.29 -1.66
C ASP A 38 -3.79 4.01 -0.73
N GLY A 39 -2.79 3.25 -1.20
CA GLY A 39 -1.51 3.04 -0.52
C GLY A 39 -0.48 2.39 -1.44
N LEU A 40 0.69 3.00 -1.56
CA LEU A 40 1.87 2.50 -2.28
C LEU A 40 2.99 2.22 -1.28
N VAL A 41 3.41 0.97 -1.18
CA VAL A 41 4.36 0.48 -0.18
C VAL A 41 5.66 0.03 -0.84
N TYR A 42 6.80 0.26 -0.17
CA TYR A 42 8.12 -0.16 -0.62
C TYR A 42 8.79 -1.04 0.45
N PRO A 43 8.41 -2.33 0.54
CA PRO A 43 9.05 -3.24 1.48
C PRO A 43 10.53 -3.41 1.13
N LYS A 44 11.40 -3.37 2.15
CA LYS A 44 12.85 -3.54 2.02
C LYS A 44 13.30 -4.97 2.26
N THR A 45 12.48 -5.77 2.94
CA THR A 45 12.78 -7.17 3.25
C THR A 45 11.63 -8.10 2.89
N ILE A 46 11.93 -9.39 2.81
CA ILE A 46 10.93 -10.44 2.54
C ILE A 46 9.96 -10.54 3.72
N GLU A 47 10.43 -10.32 4.94
CA GLU A 47 9.62 -10.34 6.16
C GLU A 47 8.56 -9.23 6.15
N GLU A 48 8.94 -8.01 5.77
CA GLU A 48 8.00 -6.89 5.62
C GLU A 48 6.94 -7.20 4.56
N LEU A 49 7.35 -7.74 3.40
CA LEU A 49 6.42 -8.14 2.34
C LEU A 49 5.44 -9.23 2.81
N SER A 50 5.94 -10.26 3.51
CA SER A 50 5.11 -11.34 4.04
C SER A 50 4.06 -10.84 5.05
N GLN A 51 4.46 -9.91 5.91
CA GLN A 51 3.55 -9.26 6.86
C GLN A 51 2.49 -8.41 6.16
N LEU A 52 2.87 -7.65 5.12
CA LEU A 52 1.94 -6.84 4.32
C LEU A 52 0.90 -7.71 3.59
N VAL A 53 1.33 -8.80 2.94
CA VAL A 53 0.41 -9.73 2.25
C VAL A 53 -0.57 -10.37 3.24
N SER A 54 -0.06 -10.80 4.40
CA SER A 54 -0.90 -11.38 5.47
C SER A 54 -1.87 -10.35 6.05
N TRP A 55 -1.44 -9.09 6.18
CA TRP A 55 -2.29 -7.99 6.63
C TRP A 55 -3.41 -7.68 5.64
N SER A 56 -3.10 -7.58 4.34
CA SER A 56 -4.08 -7.31 3.29
C SER A 56 -5.15 -8.38 3.24
N ARG A 57 -4.75 -9.67 3.28
CA ARG A 57 -5.69 -10.80 3.29
C ARG A 57 -6.66 -10.76 4.46
N ARG A 58 -6.17 -10.43 5.68
CA ARG A 58 -7.00 -10.32 6.88
C ARG A 58 -8.04 -9.20 6.78
N HIS A 59 -7.64 -8.06 6.20
CA HIS A 59 -8.49 -6.88 6.06
C HIS A 59 -9.27 -6.87 4.71
N LYS A 60 -9.15 -7.93 3.90
CA LYS A 60 -9.74 -8.06 2.57
C LYS A 60 -9.40 -6.90 1.62
N VAL A 61 -8.21 -6.32 1.78
CA VAL A 61 -7.69 -5.26 0.91
C VAL A 61 -7.12 -5.90 -0.35
N PRO A 62 -7.54 -5.48 -1.56
CA PRO A 62 -6.93 -5.97 -2.80
C PRO A 62 -5.47 -5.51 -2.89
N LEU A 63 -4.59 -6.42 -3.33
CA LEU A 63 -3.18 -6.16 -3.62
C LEU A 63 -2.92 -6.29 -5.12
#